data_AF-A0A1D3KZ64-F1
#
_entry.id   AF-A0A1D3KZ64-F1
#
_cell.length_a   1.000
_cell.length_b   1.000
_cell.length_c   1.000
_cell.angle_alpha   90.00
_cell.angle_beta   90.00
_cell.angle_gamma   90.00
#
_symmetry.space_group_name_H-M   'P 1'
#
loop_
_entity.id
_entity.type
_entity.pdbx_description
1 polymer ?
#
loop_
_entity_poly.entity_id
_entity_poly.type
_entity_poly.pdbx_seq_one_letter_code
_entity_poly.pdbx_strand_id
1 'polypeptide(L)'
;MTDSKKNHLMEKRWALAAIGLGFLVGFVSAFLCVALHLVIFGFNIMYIVSPLLAGFVETFIARKKYGRSTGAISALLTFLLINIYGWFLPGWYYPKEPVTLSFITLIAIILTIQAAFPILVNYILFVVVMDTFRRVVELPSRLGRKPQDVEGEKIGVPSADEPFLDELDNPLLSVPDLEGRKINRYVGLVGGEAVAPEKESEKLISKISSIVEPVQLEGMELGEAKKLAISRMLDEARSIGANTVTDVLIDYVSMGGLQGSALIVTATGTAVVCE
;
A
#
# COMPACT_ATOMS: atom_id res chain seq x y z
N MET A 1 13.00 -3.22 37.38
CA MET A 1 12.31 -3.12 36.07
C MET A 1 11.53 -1.79 35.93
N THR A 2 12.08 -0.68 36.43
CA THR A 2 11.28 0.52 36.81
C THR A 2 11.87 1.85 36.35
N ASP A 3 13.12 1.91 35.89
CA ASP A 3 13.78 3.19 35.54
C ASP A 3 13.65 3.54 34.05
N SER A 4 13.80 2.54 33.17
CA SER A 4 13.72 2.72 31.71
C SER A 4 12.34 3.20 31.22
N LYS A 5 11.24 2.63 31.76
CA LYS A 5 9.87 3.11 31.44
C LYS A 5 9.61 4.53 31.93
N LYS A 6 10.20 4.92 33.09
CA LYS A 6 10.00 6.25 33.68
C LYS A 6 10.72 7.33 32.87
N ASN A 7 11.94 7.04 32.41
CA ASN A 7 12.68 7.92 31.51
C ASN A 7 11.97 8.06 30.15
N HIS A 8 11.47 6.96 29.58
CA HIS A 8 10.76 7.01 28.30
C HIS A 8 9.44 7.80 28.36
N LEU A 9 8.70 7.69 29.48
CA LEU A 9 7.49 8.50 29.71
C LEU A 9 7.81 9.98 29.92
N MET A 10 8.90 10.29 30.62
CA MET A 10 9.37 11.67 30.79
C MET A 10 9.78 12.26 29.43
N GLU A 11 10.54 11.54 28.61
CA GLU A 11 10.93 11.95 27.25
C GLU A 11 9.72 12.33 26.39
N LYS A 12 8.67 11.50 26.38
CA LYS A 12 7.44 11.80 25.62
C LYS A 12 6.74 13.06 26.10
N ARG A 13 6.65 13.29 27.43
CA ARG A 13 5.95 14.45 28.01
C ARG A 13 6.59 15.77 27.60
N TRP A 14 7.90 15.79 27.55
CA TRP A 14 8.63 17.00 27.20
C TRP A 14 8.76 17.22 25.69
N ALA A 15 8.75 16.15 24.88
CA ALA A 15 8.56 16.28 23.44
C ALA A 15 7.19 16.93 23.15
N LEU A 16 6.14 16.46 23.82
CA LEU A 16 4.81 17.11 23.82
C LEU A 16 4.85 18.56 24.28
N ALA A 17 5.60 18.87 25.34
CA ALA A 17 5.75 20.25 25.82
C ALA A 17 6.49 21.15 24.81
N ALA A 18 7.52 20.63 24.14
CA ALA A 18 8.26 21.36 23.11
C ALA A 18 7.38 21.63 21.88
N ILE A 19 6.58 20.64 21.45
CA ILE A 19 5.60 20.79 20.37
C ILE A 19 4.54 21.83 20.76
N GLY A 20 3.99 21.73 21.98
CA GLY A 20 2.98 22.66 22.49
C GLY A 20 3.49 24.09 22.58
N LEU A 21 4.72 24.29 23.07
CA LEU A 21 5.32 25.63 23.16
C LEU A 21 5.67 26.19 21.78
N GLY A 22 6.22 25.36 20.88
CA GLY A 22 6.48 25.75 19.49
C GLY A 22 5.19 26.17 18.79
N PHE A 23 4.13 25.37 18.91
CA PHE A 23 2.82 25.69 18.34
C PHE A 23 2.23 26.99 18.92
N LEU A 24 2.35 27.21 20.24
CA LEU A 24 1.90 28.45 20.88
C LEU A 24 2.65 29.67 20.36
N VAL A 25 3.98 29.60 20.22
CA VAL A 25 4.76 30.69 19.63
C VAL A 25 4.39 30.91 18.16
N GLY A 26 4.17 29.83 17.40
CA GLY A 26 3.67 29.91 16.03
C GLY A 26 2.34 30.64 15.93
N PHE A 27 1.39 30.29 16.80
CA PHE A 27 0.07 30.92 16.85
C PHE A 27 0.13 32.41 17.25
N VAL A 28 0.93 32.75 18.27
CA VAL A 28 1.15 34.15 18.68
C VAL A 28 1.83 34.95 17.55
N SER A 29 2.81 34.36 16.88
CA SER A 29 3.43 34.97 15.69
C SER A 29 2.41 35.22 14.59
N ALA A 30 1.53 34.25 14.31
CA ALA A 30 0.48 34.38 13.30
C ALA A 30 -0.49 35.51 13.64
N PHE A 31 -0.92 35.58 14.91
CA PHE A 31 -1.76 36.66 15.41
C PHE A 31 -1.09 38.03 15.30
N LEU A 32 0.19 38.12 15.65
CA LEU A 32 0.96 39.36 15.54
C LEU A 32 1.12 39.80 14.08
N CYS A 33 1.36 38.86 13.16
CA CYS A 33 1.44 39.14 11.71
C CYS A 33 0.13 39.69 11.15
N VAL A 34 -1.01 39.18 11.64
CA VAL A 34 -2.33 39.71 11.28
C VAL A 34 -2.57 41.08 11.90
N ALA A 35 -2.30 41.25 13.20
CA ALA A 35 -2.52 42.50 13.92
C ALA A 35 -1.67 43.66 13.36
N LEU A 36 -0.45 43.36 12.92
CA LEU A 36 0.47 44.34 12.32
C LEU A 36 0.29 44.50 10.80
N HIS A 37 -0.70 43.82 10.18
CA HIS A 37 -0.90 43.80 8.74
C HIS A 37 0.40 43.57 7.94
N LEU A 38 1.19 42.56 8.38
CA LEU A 38 2.45 42.22 7.73
C LEU A 38 2.20 41.49 6.41
N VAL A 39 1.95 42.28 5.37
CA VAL A 39 1.77 41.85 3.98
C VAL A 39 2.91 42.43 3.17
N ILE A 40 3.70 41.56 2.54
CA ILE A 40 4.75 41.95 1.61
C ILE A 40 4.28 41.57 0.22
N PHE A 41 4.14 42.56 -0.68
CA PHE A 41 3.74 42.36 -2.08
C PHE A 41 2.43 41.56 -2.26
N GLY A 42 1.41 41.78 -1.41
CA GLY A 42 0.14 41.05 -1.47
C GLY A 42 0.19 39.61 -0.96
N PHE A 43 1.32 39.22 -0.32
CA PHE A 43 1.45 37.93 0.36
C PHE A 43 1.52 38.15 1.87
N ASN A 44 0.62 37.51 2.61
CA ASN A 44 0.65 37.54 4.06
C ASN A 44 1.78 36.66 4.59
N ILE A 45 2.79 37.27 5.19
CA ILE A 45 4.03 36.58 5.59
C ILE A 45 3.76 35.57 6.72
N MET A 46 2.61 35.66 7.41
CA MET A 46 2.21 34.72 8.46
C MET A 46 2.29 33.26 8.00
N TYR A 47 2.00 32.98 6.72
CA TYR A 47 2.01 31.63 6.15
C TYR A 47 3.41 31.00 6.11
N ILE A 48 4.48 31.82 6.21
CA ILE A 48 5.87 31.37 6.20
C ILE A 48 6.51 31.55 7.58
N VAL A 49 6.41 32.75 8.15
CA VAL A 49 7.13 33.12 9.37
C VAL A 49 6.61 32.36 10.58
N SER A 50 5.29 32.16 10.68
CA SER A 50 4.69 31.52 11.85
C SER A 50 5.01 30.01 11.95
N PRO A 51 4.90 29.21 10.87
CA PRO A 51 5.39 27.82 10.88
C PRO A 51 6.89 27.70 11.16
N LEU A 52 7.71 28.57 10.56
CA LEU A 52 9.16 28.54 10.78
C LEU A 52 9.53 28.84 12.24
N LEU A 53 8.91 29.86 12.84
CA LEU A 53 9.09 30.18 14.26
C LEU A 53 8.66 29.03 15.17
N ALA A 54 7.53 28.39 14.87
CA ALA A 54 7.04 27.24 15.62
C ALA A 54 8.06 26.09 15.62
N GLY A 55 8.47 25.66 14.43
CA GLY A 55 9.44 24.56 14.26
C GLY A 55 10.82 24.88 14.83
N PHE A 56 11.26 26.13 14.74
CA PHE A 56 12.52 26.59 15.32
C PHE A 56 12.48 26.50 16.85
N VAL A 57 11.42 27.02 17.49
CA VAL A 57 11.26 26.99 18.95
C VAL A 57 11.16 25.55 19.45
N GLU A 58 10.36 24.72 18.82
CA GLU A 58 10.26 23.29 19.14
C GLU A 58 11.63 22.61 19.03
N THR A 59 12.33 22.80 17.91
CA THR A 59 13.64 22.17 17.68
C THR A 59 14.69 22.67 18.67
N PHE A 60 14.67 23.95 19.02
CA PHE A 60 15.58 24.53 19.99
C PHE A 60 15.39 23.93 21.38
N ILE A 61 14.14 23.80 21.83
CA ILE A 61 13.79 23.21 23.13
C ILE A 61 14.08 21.72 23.15
N ALA A 62 13.69 21.01 22.08
CA ALA A 62 13.92 19.58 21.94
C ALA A 62 15.43 19.26 21.97
N ARG A 63 16.27 20.02 21.25
CA ARG A 63 17.73 19.84 21.29
C ARG A 63 18.29 20.14 22.68
N LYS A 64 17.85 21.22 23.34
CA LYS A 64 18.36 21.60 24.66
C LYS A 64 18.03 20.57 25.75
N LYS A 65 16.91 19.85 25.61
CA LYS A 65 16.42 18.93 26.65
C LYS A 65 16.62 17.44 26.34
N TYR A 66 16.61 17.04 25.07
CA TYR A 66 16.71 15.64 24.59
C TYR A 66 17.88 15.36 23.66
N GLY A 67 18.61 16.37 23.19
CA GLY A 67 19.71 16.19 22.23
C GLY A 67 19.28 15.73 20.84
N ARG A 68 17.98 15.61 20.56
CA ARG A 68 17.42 15.21 19.25
C ARG A 68 16.36 16.20 18.78
N SER A 69 16.21 16.33 17.47
CA SER A 69 15.10 17.09 16.86
C SER A 69 13.85 16.21 16.83
N THR A 70 12.71 16.79 17.18
CA THR A 70 11.38 16.17 17.07
C THR A 70 10.81 16.25 15.65
N GLY A 71 11.56 16.80 14.67
CA GLY A 71 11.14 16.85 13.27
C GLY A 71 10.27 18.07 12.90
N ALA A 72 10.27 19.12 13.74
CA ALA A 72 9.51 20.36 13.51
C ALA A 72 8.00 20.11 13.31
N ILE A 73 7.41 19.21 14.10
CA ILE A 73 5.99 18.83 14.03
C ILE A 73 5.08 20.05 14.26
N SER A 74 5.49 20.97 15.14
CA SER A 74 4.79 22.23 15.40
C SER A 74 4.77 23.16 14.19
N ALA A 75 5.78 23.14 13.30
CA ALA A 75 5.74 23.90 12.06
C ALA A 75 4.63 23.39 11.15
N LEU A 76 4.52 22.06 10.99
CA LEU A 76 3.49 21.42 10.18
C LEU A 76 2.10 21.69 10.77
N LEU A 77 1.93 21.52 12.09
CA LEU A 77 0.67 21.78 12.77
C LEU A 77 0.23 23.24 12.64
N THR A 78 1.16 24.19 12.81
CA THR A 78 0.90 25.63 12.66
C THR A 78 0.55 25.97 11.21
N PHE A 79 1.29 25.42 10.23
CA PHE A 79 1.02 25.62 8.80
C PHE A 79 -0.37 25.11 8.42
N LEU A 80 -0.71 23.88 8.82
CA LEU A 80 -2.01 23.28 8.54
C LEU A 80 -3.14 24.09 9.17
N LEU A 81 -2.99 24.49 10.43
CA LEU A 81 -4.02 25.26 11.15
C LEU A 81 -4.24 26.65 10.53
N ILE A 82 -3.17 27.35 10.14
CA ILE A 82 -3.28 28.66 9.48
C ILE A 82 -3.95 28.52 8.10
N ASN A 83 -3.62 27.49 7.32
CA ASN A 83 -4.24 27.25 6.02
C ASN A 83 -5.72 26.85 6.14
N ILE A 84 -6.06 25.96 7.07
CA ILE A 84 -7.45 25.60 7.37
C ILE A 84 -8.22 26.84 7.85
N TYR A 85 -7.61 27.67 8.68
CA TYR A 85 -8.23 28.91 9.14
C TYR A 85 -8.50 29.89 8.00
N GLY A 86 -7.53 30.06 7.09
CA GLY A 86 -7.65 30.93 5.92
C GLY A 86 -8.67 30.44 4.88
N TRP A 87 -8.89 29.13 4.76
CA TRP A 87 -9.79 28.56 3.75
C TRP A 87 -11.21 28.28 4.29
N PHE A 88 -11.37 27.73 5.49
CA PHE A 88 -12.64 27.15 5.96
C PHE A 88 -13.31 27.86 7.15
N LEU A 89 -12.59 28.70 7.89
CA LEU A 89 -13.09 29.44 9.07
C LEU A 89 -13.41 30.90 8.66
N PRO A 90 -13.74 31.86 9.55
CA PRO A 90 -14.06 33.23 9.12
C PRO A 90 -12.78 34.01 8.71
N GLY A 91 -11.93 33.41 7.88
CA GLY A 91 -10.85 34.07 7.14
C GLY A 91 -11.37 35.16 6.18
N TRP A 92 -12.69 35.24 5.96
CA TRP A 92 -13.32 36.39 5.30
C TRP A 92 -13.24 37.70 6.12
N TYR A 93 -13.09 37.60 7.46
CA TYR A 93 -12.99 38.78 8.33
C TYR A 93 -11.54 39.25 8.47
N TYR A 94 -10.61 38.36 8.81
CA TYR A 94 -9.17 38.61 8.93
C TYR A 94 -8.40 37.27 8.83
N PRO A 95 -7.39 37.10 7.95
CA PRO A 95 -6.91 37.97 6.87
C PRO A 95 -7.69 37.77 5.55
N LYS A 96 -8.04 38.87 4.88
CA LYS A 96 -8.88 38.92 3.64
C LYS A 96 -8.25 38.32 2.38
N GLU A 97 -7.05 37.75 2.48
CA GLU A 97 -6.29 37.25 1.34
C GLU A 97 -5.79 35.84 1.67
N PRO A 98 -6.55 34.77 1.33
CA PRO A 98 -6.03 33.40 1.38
C PRO A 98 -4.78 33.29 0.50
N VAL A 99 -4.00 32.22 0.63
CA VAL A 99 -2.81 31.97 -0.22
C VAL A 99 -3.25 31.98 -1.69
N THR A 100 -3.15 33.13 -2.34
CA THR A 100 -3.40 33.31 -3.76
C THR A 100 -2.15 32.89 -4.52
N LEU A 101 -2.31 32.51 -5.79
CA LEU A 101 -1.20 32.28 -6.74
C LEU A 101 -0.53 33.63 -7.08
N SER A 102 0.07 34.26 -6.07
CA SER A 102 0.89 35.45 -6.23
C SER A 102 2.21 35.06 -6.90
N PHE A 103 2.82 35.98 -7.65
CA PHE A 103 4.12 35.77 -8.31
C PHE A 103 5.20 35.23 -7.35
N ILE A 104 5.15 35.64 -6.08
CA ILE A 104 6.04 35.15 -5.02
C ILE A 104 5.79 33.67 -4.68
N THR A 105 4.53 33.24 -4.64
CA THR A 105 4.20 31.82 -4.40
C THR A 105 4.69 30.93 -5.54
N LEU A 106 4.60 31.40 -6.79
CA LEU A 106 5.16 30.72 -7.96
C LEU A 106 6.68 30.56 -7.82
N ILE A 107 7.39 31.63 -7.45
CA ILE A 107 8.85 31.59 -7.21
C ILE A 107 9.18 30.63 -6.06
N ALA A 108 8.43 30.68 -4.95
CA ALA A 108 8.64 29.79 -3.81
C ALA A 108 8.45 28.31 -4.16
N ILE A 109 7.45 27.99 -4.97
CA ILE A 109 7.20 26.64 -5.50
C ILE A 109 8.37 26.19 -6.37
N ILE A 110 8.83 27.05 -7.29
CA ILE A 110 9.99 26.75 -8.16
C ILE A 110 11.24 26.47 -7.31
N LEU A 111 11.54 27.30 -6.32
CA LEU A 111 12.70 27.12 -5.44
C LEU A 111 12.60 25.85 -4.60
N THR A 112 11.40 25.50 -4.14
CA THR A 112 11.16 24.29 -3.36
C THR A 112 11.34 23.04 -4.24
N ILE A 113 10.83 23.06 -5.48
CA ILE A 113 11.05 21.98 -6.45
C ILE A 113 12.54 21.84 -6.77
N GLN A 114 13.25 22.96 -6.96
CA GLN A 114 14.70 22.96 -7.21
C GLN A 114 15.49 22.35 -6.05
N ALA A 115 15.09 22.60 -4.81
CA ALA A 115 15.72 22.01 -3.64
C ALA A 115 15.35 20.54 -3.42
N ALA A 116 14.13 20.13 -3.80
CA ALA A 116 13.63 18.77 -3.64
C ALA A 116 14.19 17.80 -4.70
N PHE A 117 14.51 18.30 -5.90
CA PHE A 117 14.94 17.46 -7.03
C PHE A 117 16.21 16.61 -6.73
N PRO A 118 17.29 17.15 -6.14
CA PRO A 118 18.47 16.34 -5.80
C PRO A 118 18.17 15.24 -4.78
N ILE A 119 17.31 15.51 -3.80
CA ILE A 119 16.90 14.54 -2.77
C ILE A 119 16.12 13.39 -3.42
N LEU A 120 15.19 13.73 -4.31
CA LEU A 120 14.39 12.76 -5.08
C LEU A 120 15.28 11.87 -5.94
N VAL A 121 16.21 12.45 -6.71
CA VAL A 121 17.13 11.70 -7.57
C VAL A 121 17.97 10.74 -6.74
N ASN A 122 18.51 11.19 -5.60
CA ASN A 122 19.32 10.34 -4.74
C ASN A 122 18.49 9.18 -4.13
N TYR A 123 17.23 9.44 -3.77
CA TYR A 123 16.32 8.41 -3.28
C TYR A 123 16.02 7.35 -4.34
N ILE A 124 15.68 7.78 -5.57
CA ILE A 124 15.43 6.86 -6.69
C ILE A 124 16.68 6.02 -6.97
N LEU A 125 17.86 6.67 -7.00
CA LEU A 125 19.12 5.97 -7.24
C LEU A 125 19.40 4.93 -6.15
N PHE A 126 19.16 5.26 -4.88
CA PHE A 126 19.31 4.30 -3.78
C PHE A 126 18.36 3.10 -3.92
N VAL A 127 17.08 3.35 -4.23
CA VAL A 127 16.07 2.29 -4.41
C VAL A 127 16.41 1.40 -5.60
N VAL A 128 16.76 1.99 -6.75
CA VAL A 128 17.11 1.25 -7.98
C VAL A 128 18.40 0.45 -7.78
N VAL A 129 19.41 1.04 -7.15
CA VAL A 129 20.68 0.35 -6.87
C VAL A 129 20.47 -0.79 -5.87
N MET A 130 19.70 -0.58 -4.80
CA MET A 130 19.41 -1.65 -3.83
C MET A 130 18.59 -2.77 -4.44
N ASP A 131 17.58 -2.47 -5.26
CA ASP A 131 16.78 -3.48 -5.95
C ASP A 131 17.64 -4.28 -6.96
N THR A 132 18.48 -3.59 -7.73
CA THR A 132 19.41 -4.22 -8.66
C THR A 132 20.42 -5.11 -7.91
N PHE A 133 20.97 -4.61 -6.82
CA PHE A 133 21.91 -5.36 -5.97
C PHE A 133 21.24 -6.60 -5.36
N ARG A 134 20.01 -6.48 -4.86
CA ARG A 134 19.23 -7.61 -4.35
C ARG A 134 19.01 -8.68 -5.41
N ARG A 135 18.62 -8.30 -6.64
CA ARG A 135 18.45 -9.25 -7.75
C ARG A 135 19.76 -9.95 -8.13
N VAL A 136 20.88 -9.24 -8.13
CA VAL A 136 22.20 -9.82 -8.41
C VAL A 136 22.64 -10.80 -7.31
N VAL A 137 22.37 -10.47 -6.04
CA VAL A 137 22.68 -11.33 -4.89
C VAL A 137 21.75 -12.56 -4.82
N GLU A 138 20.49 -12.43 -5.23
CA GLU A 138 19.53 -13.54 -5.29
C GLU A 138 19.72 -14.45 -6.53
N LEU A 139 20.48 -14.01 -7.53
CA LEU A 139 20.74 -14.77 -8.75
C LEU A 139 21.45 -16.13 -8.49
N PRO A 140 22.55 -16.20 -7.71
CA PRO A 140 23.22 -17.47 -7.41
C PRO A 140 22.42 -18.36 -6.44
N SER A 141 21.58 -17.79 -5.56
CA SER A 141 20.75 -18.57 -4.63
C SER A 141 19.53 -19.21 -5.31
N ARG A 142 19.13 -18.72 -6.49
CA ARG A 142 18.11 -19.37 -7.34
C ARG A 142 18.65 -20.51 -8.20
N LEU A 143 19.95 -20.52 -8.55
CA LEU A 143 20.59 -21.63 -9.28
C LEU A 143 21.06 -22.77 -8.37
N GLY A 144 21.35 -22.49 -7.09
CA GLY A 144 21.89 -23.47 -6.14
C GLY A 144 20.89 -24.05 -5.14
N ARG A 145 19.62 -23.63 -5.14
CA ARG A 145 18.62 -24.16 -4.22
C ARG A 145 18.19 -25.56 -4.68
N LYS A 146 18.78 -26.60 -4.07
CA LYS A 146 18.03 -27.83 -3.81
C LYS A 146 16.74 -27.44 -3.10
N PRO A 147 15.58 -28.06 -3.41
CA PRO A 147 14.35 -27.77 -2.69
C PRO A 147 14.63 -27.94 -1.20
N GLN A 148 14.51 -26.85 -0.45
CA GLN A 148 14.54 -26.90 1.01
C GLN A 148 13.17 -27.43 1.42
N ASP A 149 13.19 -28.54 2.16
CA ASP A 149 12.02 -29.05 2.85
C ASP A 149 11.53 -27.95 3.80
N VAL A 150 10.36 -27.39 3.48
CA VAL A 150 9.67 -26.46 4.35
C VAL A 150 9.11 -27.29 5.50
N GLU A 151 9.79 -27.27 6.66
CA GLU A 151 9.13 -27.66 7.91
C GLU A 151 7.98 -26.67 8.13
N GLY A 152 6.78 -27.13 7.75
CA GLY A 152 5.55 -26.39 7.91
C GLY A 152 5.30 -26.09 9.38
N GLU A 153 5.40 -24.81 9.73
CA GLU A 153 4.70 -24.27 10.88
C GLU A 153 3.23 -24.67 10.73
N LYS A 154 2.69 -25.37 11.74
CA LYS A 154 1.31 -25.86 11.75
C LYS A 154 0.35 -24.68 11.87
N ILE A 155 0.15 -23.98 10.77
CA ILE A 155 -1.01 -23.14 10.53
C ILE A 155 -2.16 -24.12 10.37
N GLY A 156 -3.15 -24.03 11.26
CA GLY A 156 -4.33 -24.87 11.21
C GLY A 156 -4.97 -24.78 9.83
N VAL A 157 -4.83 -25.85 9.05
CA VAL A 157 -5.47 -26.01 7.74
C VAL A 157 -6.98 -25.99 7.99
N PRO A 158 -7.74 -25.01 7.47
CA PRO A 158 -9.19 -25.16 7.39
C PRO A 158 -9.43 -26.44 6.61
N SER A 159 -10.16 -27.36 7.23
CA SER A 159 -10.51 -28.67 6.66
C SER A 159 -10.83 -28.54 5.18
N ALA A 160 -10.13 -29.33 4.36
CA ALA A 160 -10.35 -29.38 2.94
C ALA A 160 -11.84 -29.59 2.66
N ASP A 161 -12.46 -28.65 1.95
CA ASP A 161 -13.73 -28.86 1.27
C ASP A 161 -13.47 -29.84 0.10
N GLU A 162 -13.27 -31.12 0.42
CA GLU A 162 -13.29 -32.25 -0.51
C GLU A 162 -14.70 -32.89 -0.55
N PRO A 163 -15.65 -32.26 -1.26
CA PRO A 163 -16.64 -33.05 -1.99
C PRO A 163 -16.82 -32.63 -3.46
N PHE A 164 -16.25 -31.50 -3.89
CA PHE A 164 -16.51 -30.97 -5.24
C PHE A 164 -16.02 -31.90 -6.36
N LEU A 165 -14.84 -32.52 -6.21
CA LEU A 165 -14.26 -33.38 -7.24
C LEU A 165 -15.02 -34.71 -7.39
N ASP A 166 -15.66 -35.19 -6.32
CA ASP A 166 -16.45 -36.42 -6.33
C ASP A 166 -17.83 -36.23 -6.99
N GLU A 167 -18.29 -34.98 -7.14
CA GLU A 167 -19.56 -34.62 -7.79
C GLU A 167 -19.44 -34.38 -9.30
N LEU A 168 -18.22 -34.42 -9.87
CA LEU A 168 -18.04 -34.23 -11.31
C LEU A 168 -18.40 -35.49 -12.11
N ASP A 169 -19.32 -35.34 -13.07
CA ASP A 169 -19.70 -36.41 -14.01
C ASP A 169 -18.54 -36.86 -14.93
N ASN A 170 -17.51 -36.03 -15.09
CA ASN A 170 -16.44 -36.21 -16.08
C ASN A 170 -15.07 -36.09 -15.40
N PRO A 171 -14.13 -37.03 -15.62
CA PRO A 171 -12.80 -36.96 -15.01
C PRO A 171 -12.02 -35.75 -15.54
N LEU A 172 -11.46 -34.97 -14.61
CA LEU A 172 -10.50 -33.89 -14.85
C LEU A 172 -9.10 -34.39 -14.54
N LEU A 173 -8.15 -34.21 -15.45
CA LEU A 173 -6.76 -34.62 -15.23
C LEU A 173 -5.78 -33.50 -15.54
N SER A 174 -4.76 -33.38 -14.69
CA SER A 174 -3.58 -32.55 -14.93
C SER A 174 -2.50 -33.27 -15.77
N VAL A 175 -2.76 -34.53 -16.14
CA VAL A 175 -1.88 -35.36 -16.97
C VAL A 175 -2.56 -35.64 -18.33
N PRO A 176 -1.76 -35.91 -19.37
CA PRO A 176 -2.28 -36.12 -20.72
C PRO A 176 -2.94 -37.50 -20.92
N ASP A 177 -2.61 -38.49 -20.10
CA ASP A 177 -3.08 -39.87 -20.29
C ASP A 177 -4.13 -40.26 -19.24
N LEU A 178 -5.20 -40.92 -19.70
CA LEU A 178 -6.19 -41.51 -18.82
C LEU A 178 -5.84 -42.98 -18.62
N GLU A 179 -5.50 -43.36 -17.39
CA GLU A 179 -5.31 -44.77 -17.06
C GLU A 179 -6.59 -45.58 -17.39
N GLY A 180 -6.50 -46.42 -18.42
CA GLY A 180 -7.60 -47.30 -18.84
C GLY A 180 -8.62 -46.70 -19.81
N ARG A 181 -8.49 -45.44 -20.24
CA ARG A 181 -9.33 -44.85 -21.32
C ARG A 181 -8.47 -44.30 -22.44
N LYS A 182 -8.91 -44.49 -23.69
CA LYS A 182 -8.18 -43.98 -24.85
C LYS A 182 -8.80 -42.67 -25.34
N ILE A 183 -7.96 -41.65 -25.52
CA ILE A 183 -8.37 -40.41 -26.18
C ILE A 183 -8.65 -40.71 -27.65
N ASN A 184 -9.90 -40.56 -28.07
CA ASN A 184 -10.33 -40.78 -29.45
C ASN A 184 -10.19 -39.51 -30.30
N ARG A 185 -10.44 -38.33 -29.70
CA ARG A 185 -10.33 -37.05 -30.41
C ARG A 185 -9.99 -35.87 -29.48
N TYR A 186 -9.09 -35.00 -29.93
CA TYR A 186 -8.88 -33.68 -29.34
C TYR A 186 -9.84 -32.67 -29.98
N VAL A 187 -10.61 -31.97 -29.16
CA VAL A 187 -11.69 -31.07 -29.60
C VAL A 187 -11.19 -29.63 -29.69
N GLY A 188 -10.44 -29.17 -28.67
CA GLY A 188 -9.90 -27.82 -28.64
C GLY A 188 -9.39 -27.42 -27.25
N LEU A 189 -8.89 -26.19 -27.14
CA LEU A 189 -8.54 -25.59 -25.85
C LEU A 189 -9.79 -24.98 -25.21
N VAL A 190 -9.88 -25.06 -23.89
CA VAL A 190 -10.99 -24.52 -23.09
C VAL A 190 -10.46 -23.79 -21.86
N GLY A 191 -11.24 -22.86 -21.35
CA GLY A 191 -10.89 -22.07 -20.18
C GLY A 191 -12.07 -21.59 -19.35
N GLY A 192 -11.78 -21.18 -18.12
CA GLY A 192 -12.77 -20.63 -17.22
C GLY A 192 -12.11 -19.68 -16.22
N GLU A 193 -12.65 -18.48 -16.12
CA GLU A 193 -12.15 -17.45 -15.21
C GLU A 193 -13.17 -17.21 -14.09
N ALA A 194 -12.68 -16.95 -12.88
CA ALA A 194 -13.50 -16.52 -11.75
C ALA A 194 -12.73 -15.54 -10.86
N VAL A 195 -13.42 -14.53 -10.33
CA VAL A 195 -12.83 -13.55 -9.42
C VAL A 195 -13.16 -13.96 -7.99
N ALA A 196 -12.15 -14.13 -7.15
CA ALA A 196 -12.32 -14.31 -5.71
C ALA A 196 -12.56 -12.94 -5.07
N PRO A 197 -13.76 -12.68 -4.50
CA PRO A 197 -13.99 -11.45 -3.77
C PRO A 197 -13.17 -11.44 -2.48
N GLU A 198 -12.59 -10.27 -2.16
CA GLU A 198 -12.00 -10.04 -0.84
C GLU A 198 -13.13 -9.95 0.18
N LYS A 199 -13.09 -10.74 1.26
CA LYS A 199 -14.02 -10.54 2.37
C LYS A 199 -13.79 -9.14 2.93
N GLU A 200 -14.78 -8.26 2.79
CA GLU A 200 -14.82 -6.95 3.44
C GLU A 200 -14.85 -7.12 4.97
N SER A 201 -13.72 -7.49 5.57
CA SER A 201 -13.47 -7.32 6.98
C SER A 201 -12.69 -6.03 7.12
N GLU A 202 -13.42 -4.98 7.51
CA GLU A 202 -12.98 -3.67 7.99
C GLU A 202 -11.46 -3.50 8.15
N LYS A 203 -10.74 -3.14 7.07
CA LYS A 203 -9.32 -2.75 7.17
C LYS A 203 -9.04 -1.48 6.39
N LEU A 204 -9.55 -0.36 6.92
CA LEU A 204 -9.12 1.00 6.53
C LEU A 204 -7.69 1.34 7.00
N ILE A 205 -7.00 0.43 7.72
CA ILE A 205 -5.68 0.70 8.33
C ILE A 205 -4.50 0.04 7.57
N SER A 206 -4.75 -0.87 6.60
CA SER A 206 -3.66 -1.51 5.82
C SER A 206 -3.13 -0.68 4.64
N LYS A 207 -3.74 0.46 4.31
CA LYS A 207 -3.37 1.30 3.15
C LYS A 207 -1.98 1.96 3.23
N ILE A 208 -1.24 1.81 4.33
CA ILE A 208 0.08 2.44 4.51
C ILE A 208 1.24 1.42 4.54
N SER A 209 0.98 0.11 4.72
CA SER A 209 2.05 -0.91 4.78
C SER A 209 2.26 -1.72 3.49
N SER A 210 1.42 -1.54 2.46
CA SER A 210 1.30 -2.50 1.34
C SER A 210 2.35 -2.41 0.23
N ILE A 211 3.47 -1.71 0.39
CA ILE A 211 4.51 -1.62 -0.67
C ILE A 211 5.53 -2.77 -0.60
N VAL A 212 5.61 -3.52 0.52
CA VAL A 212 6.70 -4.50 0.71
C VAL A 212 6.24 -5.90 1.16
N GLU A 213 4.97 -6.12 1.48
CA GLU A 213 4.50 -7.44 1.94
C GLU A 213 3.82 -8.26 0.83
N PRO A 214 4.13 -9.56 0.70
CA PRO A 214 3.39 -10.47 -0.18
C PRO A 214 1.94 -10.58 0.32
N VAL A 215 0.98 -10.54 -0.61
CA VAL A 215 -0.47 -10.60 -0.32
C VAL A 215 -0.77 -11.83 0.53
N GLN A 216 -1.23 -11.62 1.76
CA GLN A 216 -1.66 -12.69 2.65
C GLN A 216 -3.00 -13.25 2.16
N LEU A 217 -3.00 -14.50 1.72
CA LEU A 217 -4.15 -15.21 1.13
C LEU A 217 -5.26 -15.58 2.14
N GLU A 218 -5.08 -15.28 3.42
CA GLU A 218 -5.91 -15.75 4.54
C GLU A 218 -7.36 -15.22 4.53
N GLY A 219 -7.69 -14.23 3.69
CA GLY A 219 -9.01 -13.58 3.64
C GLY A 219 -9.82 -13.77 2.34
N MET A 220 -9.31 -14.53 1.36
CA MET A 220 -9.96 -14.69 0.06
C MET A 220 -10.71 -16.03 -0.03
N GLU A 221 -11.91 -16.05 -0.63
CA GLU A 221 -12.66 -17.29 -0.89
C GLU A 221 -12.12 -18.01 -2.14
N LEU A 222 -10.86 -18.42 -2.07
CA LEU A 222 -10.13 -19.08 -3.16
C LEU A 222 -10.77 -20.39 -3.60
N GLY A 223 -11.36 -21.13 -2.65
CA GLY A 223 -12.03 -22.38 -2.90
C GLY A 223 -13.20 -22.22 -3.88
N GLU A 224 -14.08 -21.25 -3.63
CA GLU A 224 -15.27 -20.99 -4.44
C GLU A 224 -14.93 -20.43 -5.82
N ALA A 225 -13.98 -19.50 -5.89
CA ALA A 225 -13.50 -18.99 -7.18
C ALA A 225 -12.87 -20.10 -8.03
N LYS A 226 -12.07 -20.98 -7.42
CA LYS A 226 -11.51 -22.16 -8.10
C LYS A 226 -12.59 -23.09 -8.64
N LYS A 227 -13.59 -23.44 -7.81
CA LYS A 227 -14.72 -24.29 -8.25
C LYS A 227 -15.46 -23.67 -9.43
N LEU A 228 -15.74 -22.37 -9.37
CA LEU A 228 -16.43 -21.65 -10.44
C LEU A 228 -15.63 -21.58 -11.74
N ALA A 229 -14.32 -21.35 -11.65
CA ALA A 229 -13.41 -21.36 -12.81
C ALA A 229 -13.40 -22.75 -13.47
N ILE A 230 -13.28 -23.82 -12.67
CA ILE A 230 -13.32 -25.21 -13.18
C ILE A 230 -14.67 -25.52 -13.83
N SER A 231 -15.79 -25.14 -13.20
CA SER A 231 -17.12 -25.36 -13.75
C SER A 231 -17.30 -24.70 -15.11
N ARG A 232 -16.85 -23.44 -15.26
CA ARG A 232 -16.94 -22.71 -16.53
C ARG A 232 -16.12 -23.37 -17.64
N MET A 233 -14.92 -23.84 -17.33
CA MET A 233 -14.06 -24.56 -18.26
C MET A 233 -14.71 -25.88 -18.73
N LEU A 234 -15.35 -26.61 -17.81
CA LEU A 234 -16.08 -27.84 -18.14
C LEU A 234 -17.32 -27.58 -18.99
N ASP A 235 -18.07 -26.53 -18.67
CA ASP A 235 -19.24 -26.13 -19.45
C ASP A 235 -18.85 -25.75 -20.88
N GLU A 236 -17.72 -25.05 -21.05
CA GLU A 236 -17.16 -24.77 -22.38
C GLU A 236 -16.78 -26.07 -23.10
N ALA A 237 -16.08 -27.00 -22.44
CA ALA A 237 -15.72 -28.30 -23.01
C ALA A 237 -16.95 -29.10 -23.47
N ARG A 238 -18.02 -29.12 -22.66
CA ARG A 238 -19.29 -29.77 -23.02
C ARG A 238 -19.94 -29.08 -24.22
N SER A 239 -19.90 -27.75 -24.28
CA SER A 239 -20.49 -26.99 -25.38
C SER A 239 -19.86 -27.28 -26.75
N ILE A 240 -18.56 -27.63 -26.75
CA ILE A 240 -17.83 -28.01 -27.97
C ILE A 240 -17.85 -29.52 -28.25
N GLY A 241 -18.58 -30.30 -27.45
CA GLY A 241 -18.79 -31.74 -27.66
C GLY A 241 -17.69 -32.64 -27.11
N ALA A 242 -16.87 -32.14 -26.18
CA ALA A 242 -15.93 -32.96 -25.42
C ALA A 242 -16.62 -33.61 -24.21
N ASN A 243 -16.07 -34.73 -23.74
CA ASN A 243 -16.56 -35.43 -22.56
C ASN A 243 -15.52 -35.45 -21.41
N THR A 244 -14.33 -34.89 -21.61
CA THR A 244 -13.30 -34.73 -20.57
C THR A 244 -12.37 -33.57 -20.94
N VAL A 245 -11.63 -33.08 -19.95
CA VAL A 245 -10.54 -32.11 -20.13
C VAL A 245 -9.25 -32.68 -19.53
N THR A 246 -8.18 -32.71 -20.33
CA THR A 246 -6.82 -33.11 -19.92
C THR A 246 -5.90 -31.90 -19.85
N ASP A 247 -4.71 -32.09 -19.30
CA ASP A 247 -3.66 -31.06 -19.20
C ASP A 247 -4.16 -29.79 -18.50
N VAL A 248 -4.96 -29.98 -17.44
CA VAL A 248 -5.57 -28.88 -16.71
C VAL A 248 -4.53 -28.09 -15.93
N LEU A 249 -4.49 -26.78 -16.14
CA LEU A 249 -3.68 -25.81 -15.42
C LEU A 249 -4.59 -24.78 -14.72
N ILE A 250 -4.27 -24.45 -13.47
CA ILE A 250 -4.97 -23.42 -12.69
C ILE A 250 -3.98 -22.35 -12.27
N ASP A 251 -4.19 -21.14 -12.75
CA ASP A 251 -3.38 -19.96 -12.46
C ASP A 251 -4.11 -18.97 -11.57
N TYR A 252 -3.36 -18.29 -10.70
CA TYR A 252 -3.86 -17.24 -9.82
C TYR A 252 -3.14 -15.93 -10.13
N VAL A 253 -3.90 -14.90 -10.53
CA VAL A 253 -3.36 -13.57 -10.84
C VAL A 253 -3.95 -12.56 -9.88
N SER A 254 -3.08 -11.82 -9.19
CA SER A 254 -3.49 -10.71 -8.34
C SER A 254 -3.54 -9.41 -9.15
N MET A 255 -4.69 -8.74 -9.12
CA MET A 255 -4.87 -7.39 -9.61
C MET A 255 -4.91 -6.45 -8.41
N GLY A 256 -3.80 -5.75 -8.17
CA GLY A 256 -3.68 -4.74 -7.12
C GLY A 256 -3.92 -3.32 -7.65
N GLY A 257 -4.82 -2.56 -7.02
CA GLY A 257 -5.07 -1.16 -7.34
C GLY A 257 -5.51 -0.33 -6.12
N LEU A 258 -5.64 0.99 -6.31
CA LEU A 258 -6.06 1.94 -5.25
C LEU A 258 -7.44 1.64 -4.63
N GLN A 259 -8.27 0.86 -5.32
CA GLN A 259 -9.64 0.53 -4.95
C GLN A 259 -9.83 -0.89 -4.39
N GLY A 260 -8.79 -1.73 -4.33
CA GLY A 260 -8.90 -3.08 -3.74
C GLY A 260 -7.87 -4.06 -4.29
N SER A 261 -7.81 -5.23 -3.65
CA SER A 261 -7.06 -6.39 -4.16
C SER A 261 -8.06 -7.44 -4.67
N ALA A 262 -8.07 -7.67 -5.98
CA ALA A 262 -8.85 -8.76 -6.57
C ALA A 262 -7.91 -9.90 -6.96
N LEU A 263 -8.33 -11.14 -6.71
CA LEU A 263 -7.61 -12.31 -7.22
C LEU A 263 -8.46 -12.99 -8.28
N ILE A 264 -7.86 -13.18 -9.46
CA ILE A 264 -8.48 -13.91 -10.56
C ILE A 264 -7.91 -15.32 -10.57
N VAL A 265 -8.80 -16.30 -10.60
CA VAL A 265 -8.49 -17.71 -10.81
C VAL A 265 -8.83 -18.06 -12.25
N THR A 266 -7.87 -18.61 -12.98
CA THR A 266 -8.03 -19.01 -14.38
C THR A 266 -7.74 -20.51 -14.48
N ALA A 267 -8.72 -21.29 -14.91
CA ALA A 267 -8.55 -22.69 -15.25
C ALA A 267 -8.44 -22.82 -16.77
N THR A 268 -7.48 -23.59 -17.27
CA THR A 268 -7.31 -23.88 -18.71
C THR A 268 -7.01 -25.37 -18.90
N GLY A 269 -7.34 -25.91 -20.08
CA GLY A 269 -7.02 -27.28 -20.43
C GLY A 269 -7.36 -27.63 -21.87
N THR A 270 -7.17 -28.90 -22.22
CA THR A 270 -7.49 -29.44 -23.55
C THR A 270 -8.72 -30.33 -23.47
N ALA A 271 -9.78 -29.94 -24.17
CA ALA A 271 -11.02 -30.69 -24.26
C ALA A 271 -10.88 -31.88 -25.21
N VAL A 272 -11.24 -33.07 -24.75
CA VAL A 272 -11.09 -34.34 -25.46
C VAL A 272 -12.34 -35.21 -25.41
N VAL A 273 -12.46 -36.13 -26.36
CA VAL A 273 -13.43 -37.22 -26.35
C VAL A 273 -12.69 -38.51 -26.05
N CYS A 274 -12.97 -39.11 -24.90
CA CYS A 274 -12.44 -40.41 -24.48
C CYS A 274 -13.54 -41.49 -24.52
N GLU A 275 -13.14 -42.74 -24.74
CA GLU A 275 -14.01 -43.92 -24.58
C GLU A 275 -13.72 -44.59 -23.24
#